data_AF-A0A6G0VGX7-F1
#
_entry.id   AF-A0A6G0VGX7-F1
#
_cell.length_a   1.000
_cell.length_b   1.000
_cell.length_c   1.000
_cell.angle_alpha   90.00
_cell.angle_beta   90.00
_cell.angle_gamma   90.00
#
_symmetry.space_group_name_H-M   'P 1'
#
loop_
_entity.id
_entity.type
_entity.pdbx_description
1 polymer ?
#
loop_
_entity_poly.entity_id
_entity_poly.type
_entity_poly.pdbx_seq_one_letter_code
_entity_poly.pdbx_strand_id
1 'polypeptide(L)'
;METYLVNNKLESSSKETIDFIENMEKLFDIFNSSRSKKEQTNVTNRMKFINGWLVSITGLLLLWKDLKSTRSLNQQQNYVLYTARLNQDYLENLFCTLRQQNGNNTNPTPYQFLFAFTKFFLLNYFQQSVIANCINDLEAILTQMPTDSDIDISTLYADKTPFQLK
;
A
#
# COMPACT_ATOMS: atom_id res chain seq x y z
N MET A 1 -15.30 -20.43 16.28
CA MET A 1 -14.89 -19.13 16.90
C MET A 1 -16.06 -18.42 17.60
N GLU A 2 -17.30 -18.83 17.33
CA GLU A 2 -18.54 -18.29 17.91
C GLU A 2 -18.58 -18.24 19.45
N THR A 3 -17.90 -19.16 20.16
CA THR A 3 -17.83 -19.16 21.63
C THR A 3 -17.21 -17.89 22.21
N TYR A 4 -16.36 -17.17 21.47
CA TYR A 4 -15.80 -15.88 21.89
C TYR A 4 -16.74 -14.70 21.62
N LEU A 5 -17.62 -14.81 20.62
CA LEU A 5 -18.72 -13.88 20.37
C LEU A 5 -19.77 -13.97 21.48
N VAL A 6 -20.19 -15.19 21.83
CA VAL A 6 -21.19 -15.46 22.89
C VAL A 6 -20.69 -14.99 24.26
N ASN A 7 -19.37 -14.99 24.48
CA ASN A 7 -18.76 -14.51 25.72
C ASN A 7 -18.46 -13.00 25.73
N ASN A 8 -19.01 -12.20 24.80
CA ASN A 8 -18.77 -10.76 24.64
C ASN A 8 -17.29 -10.34 24.56
N LYS A 9 -16.39 -11.27 24.18
CA LYS A 9 -14.97 -10.98 23.98
C LYS A 9 -14.66 -10.44 22.59
N LEU A 10 -15.55 -10.66 21.63
CA LEU A 10 -15.54 -10.05 20.31
C LEU A 10 -16.84 -9.29 20.06
N GLU A 11 -16.73 -8.19 19.32
CA GLU A 11 -17.87 -7.36 18.93
C GLU A 11 -18.75 -8.10 17.89
N SER A 12 -20.06 -7.86 17.90
CA SER A 12 -21.02 -8.54 17.01
C SER A 12 -20.74 -8.32 15.51
N SER A 13 -20.08 -7.21 15.18
CA SER A 13 -19.54 -6.89 13.84
C SER A 13 -18.56 -7.96 13.32
N SER A 14 -17.91 -8.70 14.23
CA SER A 14 -16.91 -9.72 13.88
C SER A 14 -17.52 -11.04 13.39
N LYS A 15 -18.86 -11.19 13.44
CA LYS A 15 -19.56 -12.42 13.02
C LYS A 15 -19.30 -12.79 11.56
N GLU A 16 -19.33 -11.80 10.68
CA GLU A 16 -19.10 -12.00 9.24
C GLU A 16 -17.69 -12.55 8.96
N THR A 17 -16.70 -12.08 9.74
CA THR A 17 -15.31 -12.56 9.64
C THR A 17 -15.19 -13.98 10.20
N ILE A 18 -15.91 -14.30 11.27
CA ILE A 18 -15.93 -15.65 11.87
C ILE A 18 -16.57 -16.65 10.89
N ASP A 19 -17.73 -16.31 10.32
CA ASP A 19 -18.41 -17.15 9.32
C ASP A 19 -17.53 -17.35 8.08
N PHE A 20 -16.82 -16.30 7.64
CA PHE A 20 -15.86 -16.40 6.56
C PHE A 20 -14.75 -17.42 6.88
N ILE A 21 -14.12 -17.33 8.06
CA ILE A 21 -13.04 -18.24 8.45
C ILE A 21 -13.55 -19.68 8.58
N GLU A 22 -14.71 -19.90 9.19
CA GLU A 22 -15.29 -21.25 9.32
C GLU A 22 -15.67 -21.86 7.95
N ASN A 23 -16.18 -21.05 7.02
CA ASN A 23 -16.42 -21.50 5.65
C ASN A 23 -15.11 -21.79 4.90
N MET A 24 -14.05 -21.03 5.17
CA MET A 24 -12.72 -21.28 4.61
C MET A 24 -12.07 -22.56 5.16
N GLU A 25 -12.21 -22.86 6.45
CA GLU A 25 -11.77 -24.14 7.02
C GLU A 25 -12.51 -25.33 6.39
N LYS A 26 -13.83 -25.24 6.24
CA LYS A 26 -14.63 -26.26 5.53
C LYS A 26 -14.18 -26.45 4.08
N LEU A 27 -13.89 -25.35 3.38
CA LEU A 27 -13.37 -25.38 2.01
C LEU A 27 -12.00 -26.09 1.95
N PHE A 28 -11.13 -25.83 2.92
CA PHE A 28 -9.83 -26.49 3.05
C PHE A 28 -9.97 -28.00 3.29
N ASP A 29 -10.88 -28.41 4.17
CA ASP A 29 -11.20 -29.83 4.40
C ASP A 29 -11.78 -30.52 3.16
N ILE A 30 -12.60 -29.81 2.38
CA ILE A 30 -13.13 -30.31 1.09
C ILE A 30 -11.98 -30.54 0.10
N PHE A 31 -11.04 -29.61 -0.02
CA PHE A 31 -9.88 -29.77 -0.91
C PHE A 31 -8.90 -30.86 -0.45
N ASN A 32 -8.78 -31.10 0.85
CA ASN A 32 -7.97 -32.19 1.39
C ASN A 32 -8.65 -33.55 1.29
N SER A 33 -9.99 -33.59 1.38
CA SER A 33 -10.79 -34.82 1.29
C SER A 33 -11.13 -35.23 -0.14
N SER A 34 -10.94 -34.35 -1.13
CA SER A 34 -11.10 -34.66 -2.56
C SER A 34 -9.97 -35.56 -3.10
N ARG A 35 -9.79 -36.73 -2.51
CA ARG A 35 -9.25 -37.90 -3.21
C ARG A 35 -10.35 -38.37 -4.17
N SER A 36 -10.06 -38.45 -5.46
CA SER A 36 -11.02 -38.98 -6.43
C SER A 36 -11.46 -40.38 -5.98
N LYS A 37 -12.76 -40.60 -5.78
CA LYS A 37 -13.30 -41.94 -5.47
C LYS A 37 -13.23 -42.90 -6.66
N LYS A 38 -12.98 -42.39 -7.87
CA LYS A 38 -12.93 -43.19 -9.11
C LYS A 38 -11.52 -43.65 -9.48
N GLU A 39 -10.49 -42.94 -9.03
CA GLU A 39 -9.10 -43.31 -9.24
C GLU A 39 -8.32 -42.82 -8.03
N GLN A 40 -7.48 -43.67 -7.45
CA GLN A 40 -6.65 -43.38 -6.29
C GLN A 40 -5.50 -42.41 -6.64
N THR A 41 -5.81 -41.32 -7.35
CA THR A 41 -4.87 -40.30 -7.79
C THR A 41 -5.08 -39.03 -6.98
N ASN A 42 -4.01 -38.57 -6.34
CA ASN A 42 -4.01 -37.30 -5.62
C ASN A 42 -4.03 -36.15 -6.64
N VAL A 43 -5.16 -35.43 -6.70
CA VAL A 43 -5.35 -34.29 -7.61
C VAL A 43 -5.07 -32.93 -6.96
N THR A 44 -4.69 -32.90 -5.68
CA THR A 44 -4.35 -31.66 -4.95
C THR A 44 -3.22 -30.89 -5.65
N ASN A 45 -2.28 -31.61 -6.29
CA ASN A 45 -1.21 -31.03 -7.10
C ASN A 45 -1.70 -30.23 -8.33
N ARG A 46 -2.97 -30.38 -8.74
CA ARG A 46 -3.57 -29.59 -9.83
C ARG A 46 -4.02 -28.20 -9.35
N MET A 47 -4.24 -28.04 -8.05
CA MET A 47 -4.71 -26.79 -7.46
C MET A 47 -3.53 -25.99 -6.89
N LYS A 48 -2.78 -25.33 -7.79
CA LYS A 48 -1.59 -24.54 -7.44
C LYS A 48 -1.86 -23.42 -6.44
N PHE A 49 -3.11 -22.93 -6.37
CA PHE A 49 -3.50 -21.86 -5.45
C PHE A 49 -3.50 -22.31 -3.98
N ILE A 50 -3.67 -23.61 -3.68
CA ILE A 50 -3.71 -24.12 -2.28
C ILE A 50 -2.39 -23.83 -1.58
N ASN A 51 -1.26 -24.08 -2.24
CA ASN A 51 0.06 -23.78 -1.68
C ASN A 51 0.24 -22.28 -1.47
N GLY A 52 -0.16 -21.46 -2.45
CA GLY A 52 -0.11 -20.00 -2.32
C GLY A 52 -0.95 -19.50 -1.15
N TRP A 53 -2.14 -20.08 -0.97
CA TRP A 53 -3.04 -19.73 0.12
C TRP A 53 -2.49 -20.13 1.49
N LEU A 54 -1.94 -21.34 1.62
CA LEU A 54 -1.25 -21.79 2.84
C LEU A 54 -0.06 -20.89 3.20
N VAL A 55 0.75 -20.52 2.19
CA VAL A 55 1.87 -19.59 2.36
C VAL A 55 1.37 -18.22 2.82
N SER A 56 0.30 -17.68 2.23
CA SER A 56 -0.28 -16.40 2.64
C SER A 56 -0.81 -16.41 4.07
N ILE A 57 -1.55 -17.44 4.47
CA ILE A 57 -2.05 -17.58 5.85
C ILE A 57 -0.89 -17.71 6.85
N THR A 58 0.06 -18.58 6.56
CA THR A 58 1.23 -18.82 7.43
C THR A 58 2.08 -17.56 7.56
N GLY A 59 2.34 -16.88 6.43
CA GLY A 59 3.08 -15.62 6.40
C GLY A 59 2.39 -14.51 7.18
N LEU A 60 1.07 -14.39 7.07
CA LEU A 60 0.29 -13.41 7.85
C LEU A 60 0.37 -13.67 9.36
N LEU A 61 0.25 -14.93 9.78
CA LEU A 61 0.36 -15.32 11.20
C LEU A 61 1.77 -15.04 11.75
N LEU A 62 2.81 -15.35 10.98
CA LEU A 62 4.21 -15.06 11.35
C LEU A 62 4.46 -13.56 11.43
N LEU A 63 4.05 -12.79 10.42
CA LEU A 63 4.17 -11.34 10.39
C LEU A 63 3.48 -10.69 11.61
N TRP A 64 2.26 -11.13 11.92
CA TRP A 64 1.54 -10.64 13.08
C TRP A 64 2.27 -10.93 14.39
N LYS A 65 2.78 -12.16 14.55
CA LYS A 65 3.56 -12.57 15.72
C LYS A 65 4.81 -11.69 15.89
N ASP A 66 5.54 -11.44 14.82
CA ASP A 66 6.79 -10.66 14.84
C ASP A 66 6.53 -9.17 15.08
N LEU A 67 5.50 -8.60 14.46
CA LEU A 67 5.11 -7.21 14.70
C LEU A 67 4.61 -7.01 16.13
N LYS A 68 3.82 -7.94 16.66
CA LYS A 68 3.30 -7.87 18.03
C LYS A 68 4.40 -8.02 19.08
N SER A 69 5.35 -8.94 18.87
CA SER A 69 6.49 -9.13 19.77
C SER A 69 7.40 -7.90 19.79
N THR A 70 7.74 -7.37 18.60
CA THR A 70 8.58 -6.17 18.45
C THR A 70 7.92 -4.93 19.06
N ARG A 71 6.60 -4.79 18.94
CA ARG A 71 5.87 -3.60 19.45
C ARG A 71 5.51 -3.68 20.93
N SER A 72 5.42 -4.88 21.49
CA SER A 72 5.32 -5.06 22.94
C SER A 72 6.57 -4.52 23.66
N LEU A 73 7.74 -4.53 23.00
CA LEU A 73 8.96 -3.90 23.51
C LEU A 73 8.88 -2.36 23.47
N ASN A 74 8.13 -1.79 22.51
CA ASN A 74 8.01 -0.35 22.31
C ASN A 74 6.78 0.29 23.01
N GLN A 75 6.14 -0.44 23.95
CA GLN A 75 4.99 0.02 24.75
C GLN A 75 3.76 0.51 23.93
N GLN A 76 3.66 0.16 22.65
CA GLN A 76 2.49 0.48 21.83
C GLN A 76 1.43 -0.62 22.00
N GLN A 77 0.45 -0.38 22.88
CA GLN A 77 -0.54 -1.39 23.24
C GLN A 77 -1.64 -1.65 22.20
N ASN A 78 -1.78 -0.79 21.18
CA ASN A 78 -2.94 -0.85 20.27
C ASN A 78 -2.53 -0.84 18.79
N TYR A 79 -1.75 -1.84 18.36
CA TYR A 79 -1.35 -1.98 16.97
C TYR A 79 -2.40 -2.77 16.17
N VAL A 80 -2.86 -2.17 15.07
CA VAL A 80 -3.77 -2.80 14.10
C VAL A 80 -2.99 -3.12 12.82
N LEU A 81 -3.03 -4.38 12.40
CA LEU A 81 -2.48 -4.80 11.12
C LEU A 81 -3.53 -4.66 10.01
N TYR A 82 -3.30 -3.73 9.08
CA TYR A 82 -4.17 -3.52 7.94
C TYR A 82 -3.86 -4.54 6.83
N THR A 83 -4.57 -5.66 6.81
CA THR A 83 -4.40 -6.73 5.82
C THR A 83 -4.68 -6.28 4.39
N ALA A 84 -5.52 -5.26 4.19
CA ALA A 84 -5.75 -4.63 2.88
C ALA A 84 -4.48 -4.03 2.24
N ARG A 85 -3.40 -3.82 3.02
CA ARG A 85 -2.11 -3.34 2.50
C ARG A 85 -1.14 -4.48 2.15
N LEU A 86 -1.53 -5.73 2.39
CA LEU A 86 -0.72 -6.92 2.13
C LEU A 86 -1.15 -7.62 0.82
N ASN A 87 -1.86 -6.91 -0.05
CA ASN A 87 -2.28 -7.38 -1.36
C ASN A 87 -1.68 -6.51 -2.48
N GLN A 88 -1.89 -6.94 -3.73
CA GLN A 88 -1.35 -6.25 -4.90
C GLN A 88 -2.28 -5.14 -5.45
N ASP A 89 -3.42 -4.88 -4.81
CA ASP A 89 -4.46 -3.97 -5.33
C ASP A 89 -3.91 -2.55 -5.58
N TYR A 90 -3.06 -2.06 -4.69
CA TYR A 90 -2.42 -0.74 -4.85
C TYR A 90 -1.52 -0.69 -6.09
N LEU A 91 -0.82 -1.78 -6.42
CA LEU A 91 -0.01 -1.87 -7.63
C LEU A 91 -0.88 -1.99 -8.88
N GLU A 92 -1.96 -2.75 -8.81
CA GLU A 92 -2.92 -2.87 -9.92
C GLU A 92 -3.59 -1.54 -10.23
N ASN A 93 -3.99 -0.80 -9.19
CA ASN A 93 -4.54 0.54 -9.29
C ASN A 93 -3.52 1.51 -9.91
N LEU A 94 -2.26 1.46 -9.47
CA LEU A 94 -1.18 2.23 -10.08
C LEU A 94 -1.04 1.92 -11.57
N PHE A 95 -1.00 0.65 -11.96
CA PHE A 95 -0.94 0.28 -13.38
C PHE A 95 -2.16 0.76 -14.16
N CYS A 96 -3.33 0.79 -13.55
CA CYS A 96 -4.54 1.34 -14.16
C CYS A 96 -4.37 2.84 -14.44
N THR A 97 -3.91 3.62 -13.46
CA THR A 97 -3.61 5.05 -13.61
C THR A 97 -2.55 5.29 -14.69
N LEU A 98 -1.49 4.48 -14.75
CA LEU A 98 -0.45 4.62 -15.77
C LEU A 98 -0.97 4.33 -17.19
N ARG A 99 -1.83 3.31 -17.36
CA ARG A 99 -2.47 3.03 -18.66
C ARG A 99 -3.37 4.19 -19.09
N GLN A 100 -4.09 4.82 -18.17
CA GLN A 100 -4.95 5.97 -18.46
C GLN A 100 -4.19 7.22 -18.94
N GLN A 101 -2.90 7.37 -18.63
CA GLN A 101 -2.09 8.51 -19.09
C GLN A 101 -1.94 8.58 -20.62
N ASN A 102 -2.17 7.46 -21.34
CA ASN A 102 -2.04 7.40 -22.80
C ASN A 102 -3.39 7.54 -23.53
N GLY A 103 -4.43 8.05 -22.85
CA GLY A 103 -5.75 8.28 -23.43
C GLY A 103 -6.41 6.97 -23.90
N ASN A 104 -6.75 6.87 -25.18
CA ASN A 104 -7.40 5.69 -25.76
C ASN A 104 -6.45 4.48 -25.93
N ASN A 105 -5.15 4.63 -25.67
CA ASN A 105 -4.21 3.51 -25.74
C ASN A 105 -4.14 2.76 -24.40
N THR A 106 -5.02 1.77 -24.23
CA THR A 106 -5.08 0.92 -23.02
C THR A 106 -3.94 -0.09 -22.94
N ASN A 107 -3.16 -0.29 -24.00
CA ASN A 107 -2.01 -1.20 -24.03
C ASN A 107 -0.74 -0.45 -24.48
N PRO A 108 -0.15 0.38 -23.60
CA PRO A 108 1.01 1.18 -23.94
C PRO A 108 2.22 0.31 -24.29
N THR A 109 3.07 0.82 -25.19
CA THR A 109 4.40 0.23 -25.40
C THR A 109 5.24 0.36 -24.13
N PRO A 110 6.28 -0.47 -23.95
CA PRO A 110 7.18 -0.33 -22.80
C PRO A 110 7.76 1.09 -22.64
N TYR A 111 8.04 1.77 -23.75
CA TYR A 111 8.51 3.16 -23.75
C TYR A 111 7.44 4.15 -23.25
N GLN A 112 6.20 4.01 -23.74
CA GLN A 112 5.07 4.83 -23.27
C GLN A 112 4.77 4.59 -21.78
N PHE A 113 4.87 3.34 -21.34
CA PHE A 113 4.71 3.00 -19.92
C PHE A 113 5.81 3.64 -19.07
N LEU A 114 7.08 3.55 -19.50
CA LEU A 114 8.20 4.17 -18.80
C LEU A 114 8.03 5.69 -18.70
N PHE A 115 7.65 6.34 -19.80
CA PHE A 115 7.43 7.78 -19.80
C PHE A 115 6.25 8.19 -18.89
N ALA A 116 5.15 7.46 -18.95
CA ALA A 116 3.99 7.67 -18.07
C ALA A 116 4.38 7.48 -16.59
N PHE A 117 5.16 6.45 -16.27
CA PHE A 117 5.66 6.21 -14.92
C PHE A 117 6.57 7.35 -14.44
N THR A 118 7.56 7.75 -15.25
CA THR A 118 8.47 8.85 -14.90
C THR A 118 7.70 10.15 -14.68
N LYS A 119 6.78 10.50 -15.57
CA LYS A 119 5.90 11.66 -15.41
C LYS A 119 5.10 11.58 -14.11
N PHE A 120 4.44 10.45 -13.86
CA PHE A 120 3.64 10.25 -12.65
C PHE A 120 4.50 10.33 -11.39
N PHE A 121 5.68 9.71 -11.39
CA PHE A 121 6.63 9.76 -10.27
C PHE A 121 7.07 11.19 -9.98
N LEU A 122 7.52 11.94 -10.99
CA LEU A 122 7.97 13.33 -10.82
C LEU A 122 6.84 14.21 -10.27
N LEU A 123 5.63 14.10 -10.81
CA LEU A 123 4.48 14.88 -10.34
C LEU A 123 4.14 14.58 -8.88
N ASN A 124 4.14 13.32 -8.46
CA ASN A 124 3.81 12.96 -7.08
C ASN A 124 4.96 13.24 -6.11
N TYR A 125 6.21 13.07 -6.55
CA TYR A 125 7.39 13.29 -5.71
C TYR A 125 7.64 14.78 -5.43
N PHE A 126 7.40 15.63 -6.43
CA PHE A 126 7.59 17.08 -6.31
C PHE A 126 6.32 17.85 -5.90
N GLN A 127 5.21 17.16 -5.58
CA GLN A 127 4.07 17.81 -4.94
C GLN A 127 4.51 18.35 -3.58
N GLN A 128 4.64 19.68 -3.48
CA GLN A 128 5.00 20.33 -2.24
C GLN A 128 3.84 20.19 -1.23
N SER A 129 4.19 19.88 0.02
CA SER A 129 3.21 19.91 1.11
C SER A 129 2.82 21.36 1.37
N VAL A 130 1.54 21.64 1.67
CA VAL A 130 1.06 22.99 2.04
C VAL A 130 1.79 23.56 3.28
N ILE A 131 2.43 22.69 4.08
CA ILE A 131 3.19 23.00 5.29
C ILE A 131 4.71 22.88 5.05
N ALA A 132 5.16 22.64 3.81
CA ALA A 132 6.58 22.47 3.53
C ALA A 132 7.28 23.83 3.69
N ASN A 133 8.44 23.82 4.36
CA ASN A 133 9.32 24.99 4.49
C ASN A 133 10.08 25.27 3.18
N CYS A 134 9.38 25.18 2.04
CA CYS A 134 9.92 25.55 0.75
C CYS A 134 9.73 27.07 0.59
N ILE A 135 10.81 27.76 0.21
CA ILE A 135 10.79 29.21 -0.05
C ILE A 135 9.75 29.48 -1.15
N ASN A 136 8.93 30.52 -0.97
CA ASN A 136 7.96 30.95 -1.99
C ASN A 136 8.63 31.06 -3.35
N ASP A 137 8.00 30.45 -4.37
CA ASP A 137 8.53 30.48 -5.73
C ASP A 137 8.64 31.93 -6.20
N LEU A 138 9.78 32.27 -6.83
CA LEU A 138 10.12 33.62 -7.27
C LEU A 138 9.40 34.00 -8.57
N GLU A 139 8.23 33.41 -8.83
CA GLU A 139 7.39 33.71 -9.99
C GLU A 139 7.03 35.21 -10.06
N ALA A 140 6.92 35.86 -8.90
CA ALA A 140 6.72 37.30 -8.76
C ALA A 140 7.88 38.15 -9.31
N ILE A 141 9.11 37.61 -9.38
CA ILE A 141 10.26 38.29 -9.98
C ILE A 141 10.18 38.23 -11.51
N LEU A 142 9.74 37.11 -12.07
CA LEU A 142 9.59 36.94 -13.51
C LEU A 142 8.42 37.75 -14.11
N THR A 143 7.44 38.12 -13.28
CA THR A 143 6.32 39.00 -13.66
C THR A 143 6.65 40.48 -13.46
N GLN A 144 7.70 40.82 -12.72
CA GLN A 144 8.22 42.19 -12.63
C GLN A 144 9.17 42.46 -13.80
N MET A 145 8.62 42.98 -14.89
CA MET A 145 9.45 43.62 -15.92
C MET A 145 10.20 44.77 -15.22
N PRO A 146 11.55 44.84 -15.31
CA PRO A 146 12.31 45.88 -14.63
C PRO A 146 11.85 47.23 -15.18
N THR A 147 11.19 48.00 -14.32
CA THR A 147 11.07 49.44 -14.54
C THR A 147 12.27 50.03 -13.84
N ASP A 148 13.18 50.58 -14.63
CA ASP A 148 14.46 51.16 -14.23
C ASP A 148 14.38 51.86 -12.87
N SER A 149 14.76 51.15 -11.83
CA SER A 149 15.07 51.69 -10.51
C SER A 149 15.87 50.64 -9.76
N ASP A 150 16.98 51.07 -9.19
CA ASP A 150 18.03 50.28 -8.56
C ASP A 150 17.48 49.36 -7.44
N ILE A 151 17.13 48.12 -7.79
CA ILE A 151 16.78 47.11 -6.78
C ILE A 151 18.07 46.47 -6.30
N ASP A 152 18.44 46.78 -5.06
CA ASP A 152 19.60 46.19 -4.38
C ASP A 152 19.36 44.69 -4.12
N ILE A 153 19.91 43.86 -5.01
CA ILE A 153 19.79 42.39 -5.03
C ILE A 153 20.33 41.74 -3.74
N SER A 154 21.15 42.46 -2.97
CA SER A 154 21.78 41.95 -1.74
C SER A 154 20.80 41.65 -0.59
N THR A 155 19.58 42.18 -0.63
CA THR A 155 18.55 41.90 0.40
C THR A 155 17.70 40.64 0.15
N LEU A 156 17.82 40.01 -1.03
CA LEU A 156 17.04 38.81 -1.40
C LEU A 156 17.65 37.49 -0.88
N TYR A 157 18.93 37.49 -0.50
CA TYR A 157 19.66 36.32 0.00
C TYR A 157 19.91 36.41 1.50
N ALA A 158 18.84 36.41 2.30
CA ALA A 158 18.99 36.05 3.70
C ALA A 158 19.14 34.52 3.78
N ASP A 159 20.37 34.01 3.69
CA ASP A 159 20.73 32.61 3.89
C ASP A 159 20.26 32.14 5.27
N LYS A 160 19.04 31.60 5.34
CA LYS A 160 18.62 30.73 6.43
C LYS A 160 18.98 29.32 6.05
N THR A 161 20.23 28.93 6.29
CA THR A 161 20.61 27.51 6.28
C THR A 161 19.70 26.76 7.27
N PRO A 162 18.87 25.79 6.85
CA PRO A 162 17.88 25.16 7.72
C PRO A 162 18.45 24.05 8.61
N PHE A 163 19.77 23.79 8.56
CA PHE A 163 20.40 22.73 9.33
C PHE A 163 21.24 23.30 10.47
N GLN A 164 20.67 23.28 11.68
CA GLN A 164 21.48 23.20 12.89
C GLN A 164 21.57 21.73 13.27
N LEU A 165 22.70 21.09 12.96
CA LEU A 165 23.02 19.76 13.47
C LEU A 165 23.21 19.86 14.98
N LYS A 166 22.32 19.23 15.74
CA LYS A 166 22.49 18.92 17.17
C LYS A 166 22.94 17.47 17.32
#